data_AF-A0A955XSW1-F1
#
_entry.id   AF-A0A955XSW1-F1
#
_cell.length_a   1.000
_cell.length_b   1.000
_cell.length_c   1.000
_cell.angle_alpha   90.00
_cell.angle_beta   90.00
_cell.angle_gamma   90.00
#
_symmetry.space_group_name_H-M   'P 1'
#
loop_
_entity.id
_entity.type
_entity.pdbx_description
1 polymer ?
#
loop_
_entity_poly.entity_id
_entity_poly.type
_entity_poly.pdbx_seq_one_letter_code
_entity_poly.pdbx_strand_id
1 'polypeptide(L)'
;MAKKRPDKPVKRRHKWKRRLLILAIVAGVIGAAVHFSLPVVVDKVVRDRIEQVLEQSDREIDYDRLELVKLNRYVFHDFRIGGEDGGPPLLVVESLEVGLDRTDLFTGEVAVRDVIITNPTLTLRQFDDGTTNFDDIKEMVEEALSGPAPRDPDAGGDGSGE
;
A
#
# COMPACT_ATOMS: atom_id res chain seq x y z
N MET A 1 -73.30 -31.91 20.27
CA MET A 1 -72.42 -30.78 20.67
C MET A 1 -71.04 -31.32 21.00
N ALA A 2 -70.00 -31.00 20.22
CA ALA A 2 -68.61 -31.39 20.52
C ALA A 2 -67.68 -30.17 20.37
N LYS A 3 -66.86 -29.95 21.41
CA LYS A 3 -66.13 -28.73 21.75
C LYS A 3 -64.83 -28.62 20.93
N LYS A 4 -64.74 -27.60 20.06
CA LYS A 4 -63.53 -27.25 19.30
C LYS A 4 -62.43 -26.81 20.27
N ARG A 5 -61.28 -27.50 20.33
CA ARG A 5 -60.12 -27.07 21.12
C ARG A 5 -59.36 -25.98 20.34
N PRO A 6 -58.90 -24.89 20.99
CA PRO A 6 -58.14 -23.85 20.31
C PRO A 6 -56.69 -24.28 20.09
N ASP A 7 -56.25 -24.29 18.84
CA ASP A 7 -54.85 -24.45 18.46
C ASP A 7 -54.05 -23.24 18.98
N LYS A 8 -53.05 -23.49 19.83
CA LYS A 8 -52.12 -22.45 20.28
C LYS A 8 -51.09 -22.20 19.18
N PRO A 9 -50.88 -20.96 18.72
CA PRO A 9 -49.87 -20.68 17.71
C PRO A 9 -48.48 -20.91 18.27
N VAL A 10 -47.70 -21.76 17.60
CA VAL A 10 -46.31 -22.07 17.98
C VAL A 10 -45.45 -20.81 17.81
N LYS A 11 -45.16 -20.11 18.92
CA LYS A 11 -44.17 -19.03 18.98
C LYS A 11 -42.76 -19.59 18.74
N ARG A 12 -42.36 -19.81 17.48
CA ARG A 12 -41.00 -20.22 17.08
C ARG A 12 -40.23 -19.16 16.29
N ARG A 13 -40.57 -17.89 16.45
CA ARG A 13 -40.00 -16.78 15.64
C ARG A 13 -38.72 -16.12 16.20
N HIS A 14 -38.25 -16.50 17.39
CA HIS A 14 -37.13 -15.81 18.06
C HIS A 14 -35.73 -16.33 17.72
N LYS A 15 -35.59 -17.63 17.41
CA LYS A 15 -34.26 -18.26 17.20
C LYS A 15 -33.61 -17.82 15.89
N TRP A 16 -34.41 -17.58 14.84
CA TRP A 16 -33.92 -17.08 13.55
C TRP A 16 -33.49 -15.62 13.60
N LYS A 17 -34.24 -14.77 14.31
CA LYS A 17 -33.86 -13.37 14.55
C LYS A 17 -32.53 -13.26 15.30
N ARG A 18 -32.32 -14.12 16.30
CA ARG A 18 -31.06 -14.18 17.06
C ARG A 18 -29.88 -14.64 16.19
N ARG A 19 -30.08 -15.61 15.29
CA ARG A 19 -29.04 -16.04 14.33
C ARG A 19 -28.68 -14.95 13.34
N LEU A 20 -29.68 -14.24 12.79
CA LEU A 20 -29.45 -13.10 11.91
C LEU A 20 -28.71 -11.96 12.63
N LEU A 21 -29.06 -11.67 13.89
CA LEU A 21 -28.37 -10.67 14.70
C LEU A 21 -26.90 -11.04 14.92
N ILE A 22 -26.60 -12.29 15.28
CA ILE A 22 -25.22 -12.77 15.47
C ILE A 22 -24.44 -12.65 14.16
N LEU A 23 -25.03 -13.03 13.04
CA LEU A 23 -24.37 -12.97 11.73
C LEU A 23 -24.07 -11.52 11.31
N ALA A 24 -24.98 -10.58 11.59
CA ALA A 24 -24.76 -9.16 11.38
C ALA A 24 -23.62 -8.60 12.26
N ILE A 25 -23.54 -9.04 13.53
CA ILE A 25 -22.46 -8.63 14.44
C ILE A 25 -21.12 -9.16 13.95
N VAL A 26 -21.04 -10.45 13.58
CA VAL A 26 -19.80 -11.05 13.05
C VAL A 26 -19.36 -10.35 11.77
N ALA A 27 -20.27 -10.10 10.84
CA ALA A 27 -19.97 -9.34 9.63
C ALA A 27 -19.49 -7.92 9.94
N GLY A 28 -20.10 -7.25 10.93
CA GLY A 28 -19.68 -5.94 11.40
C GLY A 28 -18.28 -5.94 12.02
N VAL A 29 -17.94 -6.96 12.81
CA VAL A 29 -16.61 -7.12 13.42
C VAL A 29 -15.54 -7.41 12.36
N ILE A 30 -15.84 -8.26 11.38
CA ILE A 30 -14.93 -8.54 10.26
C ILE A 30 -14.74 -7.27 9.42
N GLY A 31 -15.82 -6.56 9.09
CA GLY A 31 -15.75 -5.31 8.35
C GLY A 31 -14.94 -4.24 9.09
N ALA A 32 -15.12 -4.13 10.41
CA ALA A 32 -14.33 -3.25 11.26
C ALA A 32 -12.86 -3.68 11.28
N ALA A 33 -12.56 -4.97 11.48
CA ALA A 33 -11.19 -5.48 11.49
C ALA A 33 -10.47 -5.18 10.16
N VAL A 34 -11.11 -5.47 9.02
CA VAL A 34 -10.58 -5.12 7.70
C VAL A 34 -10.34 -3.61 7.60
N HIS A 35 -11.33 -2.79 7.95
CA HIS A 35 -11.20 -1.33 7.92
C HIS A 35 -10.05 -0.80 8.77
N PHE A 36 -9.86 -1.33 9.98
CA PHE A 36 -8.77 -0.96 10.88
C PHE A 36 -7.41 -1.51 10.43
N SER A 37 -7.37 -2.61 9.66
CA SER A 37 -6.12 -3.15 9.11
C SER A 37 -5.67 -2.43 7.84
N LEU A 38 -6.57 -1.82 7.08
CA LEU A 38 -6.21 -1.17 5.82
C LEU A 38 -5.14 -0.07 5.96
N PRO A 39 -5.17 0.85 6.95
CA PRO A 39 -4.10 1.82 7.15
C PRO A 39 -2.73 1.19 7.32
N VAL A 40 -2.64 0.08 8.06
CA VAL A 40 -1.39 -0.67 8.29
C VAL A 40 -0.89 -1.33 7.00
N VAL A 41 -1.81 -1.86 6.19
CA VAL A 41 -1.45 -2.47 4.90
C VAL A 41 -1.00 -1.41 3.90
N VAL A 42 -1.68 -0.25 3.85
CA VAL A 42 -1.28 0.85 2.97
C VAL A 42 0.10 1.36 3.34
N ASP A 43 0.34 1.58 4.63
CA ASP A 43 1.65 1.98 5.12
C ASP A 43 2.74 1.00 4.70
N LYS A 44 2.52 -0.30 4.92
CA LYS A 44 3.46 -1.33 4.46
C LYS A 44 3.67 -1.32 2.96
N VAL A 45 2.61 -1.24 2.15
CA VAL A 45 2.75 -1.25 0.69
C VAL A 45 3.50 -0.01 0.20
N VAL A 46 3.21 1.16 0.77
CA VAL A 46 3.91 2.40 0.43
C VAL A 46 5.37 2.31 0.84
N ARG A 47 5.64 1.89 2.09
CA ARG A 47 6.99 1.69 2.59
C ARG A 47 7.75 0.66 1.78
N ASP A 48 7.24 -0.56 1.62
CA ASP A 48 7.89 -1.64 0.87
C ASP A 48 8.17 -1.23 -0.58
N ARG A 49 7.28 -0.47 -1.24
CA ARG A 49 7.48 -0.04 -2.63
C ARG A 49 8.48 1.09 -2.76
N ILE A 50 8.51 2.02 -1.80
CA ILE A 50 9.47 3.11 -1.81
C ILE A 50 10.83 2.60 -1.34
N GLU A 51 10.90 1.77 -0.30
CA GLU A 51 12.11 1.07 0.15
C GLU A 51 12.66 0.19 -0.97
N GLN A 52 11.84 -0.53 -1.73
CA GLN A 52 12.33 -1.29 -2.89
C GLN A 52 12.95 -0.39 -3.97
N VAL A 53 12.42 0.83 -4.16
CA VAL A 53 13.00 1.83 -5.07
C VAL A 53 14.20 2.54 -4.44
N LEU A 54 14.32 2.54 -3.13
CA LEU A 54 15.42 3.16 -2.40
C LEU A 54 16.38 2.10 -1.82
N GLU A 55 16.26 0.83 -2.17
CA GLU A 55 17.06 -0.25 -1.55
C GLU A 55 18.56 -0.08 -1.85
N GLN A 56 18.86 0.65 -2.92
CA GLN A 56 20.21 1.00 -3.36
C GLN A 56 20.70 2.35 -2.80
N SER A 57 19.78 3.18 -2.29
CA SER A 57 20.07 4.50 -1.74
C SER A 57 19.84 4.45 -0.23
N ASP A 58 20.87 4.64 0.60
CA ASP A 58 20.77 4.59 2.09
C ASP A 58 19.96 5.80 2.65
N ARG A 59 18.71 5.94 2.20
CA ARG A 59 17.84 7.10 2.38
C ARG A 59 16.64 6.68 3.21
N GLU A 60 16.46 7.38 4.32
CA GLU A 60 15.32 7.16 5.21
C GLU A 60 14.06 7.84 4.66
N ILE A 61 12.92 7.18 4.85
CA ILE A 61 11.58 7.69 4.52
C ILE A 61 10.90 8.10 5.82
N ASP A 62 10.47 9.35 5.90
CA ASP A 62 9.79 9.90 7.06
C ASP A 62 8.47 10.58 6.66
N TYR A 63 7.49 10.54 7.57
CA TYR A 63 6.21 11.24 7.42
C TYR A 63 5.61 11.52 8.81
N ASP A 64 4.96 12.67 8.99
CA ASP A 64 4.40 13.04 10.31
C ASP A 64 3.13 12.25 10.61
N ARG A 65 2.23 12.14 9.62
CA ARG A 65 0.90 11.61 9.84
C ARG A 65 0.32 10.91 8.62
N LEU A 66 -0.32 9.77 8.89
CA LEU A 66 -1.21 9.08 7.96
C LEU A 66 -2.66 9.35 8.34
N GLU A 67 -3.44 9.88 7.41
CA GLU A 67 -4.87 10.15 7.56
C GLU A 67 -5.70 9.43 6.49
N LEU A 68 -6.83 8.85 6.91
CA LEU A 68 -7.82 8.29 5.99
C LEU A 68 -8.91 9.34 5.70
N VAL A 69 -8.81 10.04 4.56
CA VAL A 69 -9.76 11.10 4.20
C VAL A 69 -11.04 10.53 3.57
N LYS A 70 -10.93 9.42 2.82
CA LYS A 70 -12.07 8.66 2.28
C LYS A 70 -11.82 7.17 2.47
N LEU A 71 -12.88 6.36 2.39
CA LEU A 71 -12.84 4.88 2.50
C LEU A 71 -11.73 4.17 1.70
N ASN A 72 -11.18 4.80 0.66
CA ASN A 72 -10.12 4.26 -0.18
C ASN A 72 -9.03 5.28 -0.51
N ARG A 73 -8.88 6.35 0.29
CA ARG A 73 -7.88 7.40 0.05
C ARG A 73 -7.15 7.72 1.34
N TYR A 74 -5.84 7.52 1.28
CA TYR A 74 -4.90 7.72 2.35
C TYR A 74 -4.06 8.94 2.03
N VAL A 75 -3.82 9.79 3.01
CA VAL A 75 -3.03 11.01 2.86
C VAL A 75 -1.90 10.95 3.87
N PHE A 76 -0.68 10.96 3.37
CA PHE A 76 0.54 11.12 4.15
C PHE A 76 0.87 12.60 4.15
N HIS A 77 0.90 13.19 5.35
CA HIS A 77 1.27 14.59 5.54
C HIS A 77 2.76 14.70 5.84
N ASP A 78 3.40 15.75 5.33
CA ASP A 78 4.80 16.07 5.58
C ASP A 78 5.77 14.94 5.19
N PHE A 79 5.49 14.31 4.03
CA PHE A 79 6.29 13.20 3.52
C PHE A 79 7.68 13.68 3.08
N ARG A 80 8.73 12.99 3.53
CA ARG A 80 10.14 13.36 3.34
C ARG A 80 10.96 12.16 2.92
N ILE A 81 11.84 12.38 1.95
CA ILE A 81 12.91 11.44 1.58
C ILE A 81 14.23 12.06 2.02
N GLY A 82 14.98 11.31 2.84
CA GLY A 82 16.28 11.69 3.36
C GLY A 82 17.29 12.05 2.26
N GLY A 83 18.21 12.96 2.61
CA GLY A 83 19.39 13.20 1.82
C GLY A 83 20.36 12.04 1.93
N GLU A 84 21.26 11.93 0.95
CA GLU A 84 22.39 11.01 1.02
C GLU A 84 23.26 11.35 2.25
N ASP A 85 23.74 10.32 2.96
CA ASP A 85 24.60 10.43 4.15
C ASP A 85 24.09 11.37 5.26
N GLY A 86 22.77 11.43 5.47
CA GLY A 86 22.17 12.31 6.48
C GLY A 86 22.18 13.79 6.11
N GLY A 87 22.38 14.10 4.83
CA GLY A 87 22.24 15.43 4.26
C GLY A 87 20.80 15.97 4.29
N PRO A 88 20.58 17.23 3.84
CA PRO A 88 19.24 17.81 3.76
C PRO A 88 18.31 16.94 2.89
N PRO A 89 17.00 16.90 3.20
CA PRO A 89 16.06 16.04 2.51
C PRO A 89 16.04 16.35 1.01
N LEU A 90 16.12 15.28 0.21
CA LEU A 90 16.11 15.36 -1.24
C LEU A 90 14.73 15.79 -1.75
N LEU A 91 13.68 15.19 -1.18
CA LEU A 91 12.30 15.46 -1.53
C LEU A 91 11.50 15.74 -0.26
N VAL A 92 10.76 16.84 -0.27
CA VAL A 92 9.76 17.16 0.73
C VAL A 92 8.45 17.38 0.02
N VAL A 93 7.41 16.70 0.48
CA VAL A 93 6.05 16.80 -0.06
C VAL A 93 5.12 17.17 1.09
N GLU A 94 4.31 18.20 0.90
CA GLU A 94 3.33 18.62 1.90
C GLU A 94 2.27 17.53 2.11
N SER A 95 1.73 16.98 1.01
CA SER A 95 0.84 15.83 1.09
C SER A 95 1.03 14.86 -0.07
N LEU A 96 1.11 13.57 0.28
CA LEU A 96 1.10 12.45 -0.65
C LEU A 96 -0.22 11.70 -0.46
N GLU A 97 -1.11 11.76 -1.43
CA GLU A 97 -2.35 11.00 -1.43
C GLU A 97 -2.23 9.73 -2.24
N VAL A 98 -2.62 8.61 -1.64
CA VAL A 98 -2.67 7.29 -2.29
C VAL A 98 -4.12 6.82 -2.31
N GLY A 99 -4.69 6.73 -3.52
CA GLY A 99 -5.99 6.15 -3.78
C GLY A 99 -5.87 4.66 -4.09
N LEU A 100 -6.64 3.83 -3.38
CA LEU A 100 -6.74 2.39 -3.64
C LEU A 100 -7.98 2.05 -4.47
N ASP A 101 -7.89 1.01 -5.29
CA ASP A 101 -9.06 0.43 -5.95
C ASP A 101 -9.89 -0.37 -4.94
N ARG A 102 -11.21 -0.21 -4.97
CA ARG A 102 -12.11 -0.92 -4.06
C ARG A 102 -12.38 -2.35 -4.51
N THR A 103 -12.31 -2.59 -5.80
CA THR A 103 -12.65 -3.89 -6.40
C THR A 103 -11.64 -4.94 -5.97
N ASP A 104 -10.37 -4.54 -5.91
CA ASP A 104 -9.27 -5.42 -5.62
C ASP A 104 -9.16 -5.73 -4.11
N LEU A 105 -9.61 -4.81 -3.25
CA LEU A 105 -9.73 -5.08 -1.81
C LEU A 105 -10.68 -6.25 -1.49
N PHE A 106 -11.68 -6.50 -2.32
CA PHE A 106 -12.57 -7.67 -2.16
C PHE A 106 -11.96 -8.97 -2.67
N THR A 107 -11.04 -8.90 -3.64
CA THR A 107 -10.29 -10.07 -4.13
C THR A 107 -9.04 -10.36 -3.30
N GLY A 108 -8.70 -9.45 -2.36
CA GLY A 108 -7.52 -9.56 -1.49
C GLY A 108 -6.26 -8.98 -2.10
N GLU A 109 -6.37 -8.27 -3.22
CA GLU A 109 -5.27 -7.63 -3.93
C GLU A 109 -5.30 -6.11 -3.65
N VAL A 110 -4.16 -5.53 -3.25
CA VAL A 110 -4.10 -4.10 -2.95
C VAL A 110 -3.52 -3.39 -4.17
N ALA A 111 -4.41 -2.89 -5.03
CA ALA A 111 -4.02 -2.10 -6.20
C ALA A 111 -4.04 -0.60 -5.90
N VAL A 112 -2.93 0.08 -6.18
CA VAL A 112 -2.85 1.54 -6.16
C VAL A 112 -3.50 2.06 -7.45
N ARG A 113 -4.56 2.84 -7.30
CA ARG A 113 -5.33 3.41 -8.42
C ARG A 113 -4.76 4.76 -8.85
N ASP A 114 -4.48 5.63 -7.90
CA ASP A 114 -3.99 6.97 -8.16
C ASP A 114 -3.06 7.44 -7.04
N VAL A 115 -2.06 8.24 -7.42
CA VAL A 115 -1.13 8.90 -6.50
C VAL A 115 -1.15 10.39 -6.83
N ILE A 116 -1.44 11.23 -5.83
CA ILE A 116 -1.46 12.68 -5.96
C ILE A 116 -0.39 13.25 -5.03
N ILE A 117 0.48 14.10 -5.58
CA ILE A 117 1.57 14.75 -4.85
C ILE A 117 1.27 16.25 -4.84
N THR A 118 1.18 16.83 -3.64
CA THR A 118 0.90 18.27 -3.47
C THR A 118 2.14 18.99 -3.00
N ASN A 119 2.47 20.08 -3.70
CA ASN A 119 3.56 20.99 -3.35
C ASN A 119 4.93 20.30 -3.16
N PRO A 120 5.42 19.53 -4.15
CA PRO A 120 6.70 18.86 -4.05
C PRO A 120 7.84 19.89 -4.11
N THR A 121 8.74 19.81 -3.13
CA THR A 121 9.99 20.57 -3.07
C THR A 121 11.16 19.61 -3.27
N LEU A 122 11.95 19.83 -4.32
CA LEU A 122 13.14 19.03 -4.62
C LEU A 122 14.40 19.86 -4.32
N THR A 123 15.30 19.28 -3.52
CA THR A 123 16.59 19.90 -3.21
C THR A 123 17.66 19.29 -4.10
N LEU A 124 18.14 20.04 -5.09
CA LEU A 124 19.26 19.61 -5.94
C LEU A 124 20.57 20.20 -5.42
N ARG A 125 21.55 19.35 -5.17
CA ARG A 125 22.87 19.75 -4.69
C ARG A 125 23.94 19.03 -5.48
N GLN A 126 24.82 19.83 -6.09
CA GLN A 126 26.07 19.36 -6.68
C GLN A 126 27.16 19.36 -5.61
N PHE A 127 27.89 18.26 -5.53
CA PHE A 127 29.02 18.08 -4.63
C PHE A 127 30.33 18.55 -5.29
N ASP A 128 31.37 18.72 -4.47
CA ASP A 128 32.66 19.27 -4.90
C ASP A 128 33.41 18.34 -5.87
N ASP A 129 33.06 17.06 -5.92
CA ASP A 129 33.56 16.06 -6.86
C ASP A 129 32.81 16.06 -8.21
N GLY A 130 31.82 16.93 -8.36
CA GLY A 130 31.00 17.08 -9.56
C GLY A 130 29.79 16.14 -9.62
N THR A 131 29.63 15.23 -8.66
CA THR A 131 28.44 14.37 -8.53
C THR A 131 27.25 15.17 -8.01
N THR A 132 26.04 14.65 -8.19
CA THR A 132 24.82 15.27 -7.68
C THR A 132 24.07 14.33 -6.77
N ASN A 133 23.39 14.89 -5.77
CA ASN A 133 22.58 14.16 -4.79
C ASN A 133 21.32 13.44 -5.34
N PHE A 134 21.19 13.35 -6.67
CA PHE A 134 20.11 12.64 -7.36
C PHE A 134 20.66 11.64 -8.40
N ASP A 135 21.98 11.54 -8.56
CA ASP A 135 22.60 10.67 -9.58
C ASP A 135 22.24 9.20 -9.35
N ASP A 136 22.10 8.79 -8.08
CA ASP A 136 21.60 7.47 -7.67
C ASP A 136 20.19 7.17 -8.22
N ILE A 137 19.26 8.11 -8.02
CA ILE A 137 17.88 7.96 -8.53
C ILE A 137 17.87 7.99 -10.06
N LYS A 138 18.74 8.81 -10.67
CA LYS A 138 18.83 8.90 -12.13
C LYS A 138 19.27 7.56 -12.74
N GLU A 139 20.31 6.94 -12.19
CA GLU A 139 20.81 5.64 -12.65
C GLU A 139 19.74 4.56 -12.50
N MET A 140 19.01 4.55 -11.38
CA MET A 140 17.89 3.62 -11.17
C MET A 140 16.74 3.81 -12.16
N VAL A 141 16.38 5.05 -12.47
CA VAL A 141 15.33 5.34 -13.46
C VAL A 141 15.80 4.92 -14.85
N GLU A 142 17.07 5.16 -15.18
CA GLU A 142 17.65 4.72 -16.45
C GLU A 142 17.68 3.18 -16.55
N GLU A 143 18.02 2.45 -15.48
CA GLU A 143 17.97 0.99 -15.43
C GLU A 143 16.52 0.47 -15.60
N ALA A 144 15.57 1.04 -14.86
CA ALA A 144 14.16 0.67 -14.96
C ALA A 144 13.58 0.93 -16.36
N LEU A 145 13.99 2.02 -17.01
CA LEU A 145 13.56 2.37 -18.37
C LEU A 145 14.29 1.56 -19.46
N SER A 146 15.51 1.09 -19.18
CA SER A 146 16.30 0.28 -20.13
C SER A 146 15.80 -1.16 -20.25
N GLY A 147 14.90 -1.59 -19.35
CA GLY A 147 14.36 -2.94 -19.31
C GLY A 147 15.42 -3.97 -18.93
N PRO A 148 15.03 -5.20 -18.56
CA PRO A 148 16.01 -6.24 -18.25
C PRO A 148 16.91 -6.43 -19.47
N ALA A 149 18.21 -6.19 -19.30
CA ALA A 149 19.20 -6.54 -20.30
C ALA A 149 18.92 -7.98 -20.76
N PRO A 150 18.87 -8.25 -22.08
CA PRO A 150 18.71 -9.61 -22.57
C PRO A 150 19.70 -10.51 -21.84
N ARG A 151 19.21 -11.42 -21.01
CA ARG A 151 20.04 -12.52 -20.52
C ARG A 151 20.36 -13.31 -21.76
N ASP A 152 21.55 -13.11 -22.32
CA ASP A 152 22.07 -13.95 -23.39
C ASP A 152 21.96 -15.41 -22.92
N PRO A 153 21.11 -16.23 -23.56
CA PRO A 153 20.96 -17.63 -23.17
C PRO A 153 22.19 -18.49 -23.52
N ASP A 154 23.21 -17.91 -24.17
CA ASP A 154 24.31 -18.65 -24.80
C ASP A 154 25.62 -18.71 -23.98
N ALA A 155 25.63 -18.30 -22.72
CA ALA A 155 26.77 -18.58 -21.82
C ALA A 155 26.72 -20.01 -21.22
N GLY A 156 26.21 -20.98 -22.00
CA GLY A 156 26.10 -22.39 -21.64
C GLY A 156 27.14 -23.26 -22.36
N GLY A 157 28.32 -23.41 -21.74
CA GLY A 157 29.09 -24.65 -21.81
C GLY A 157 29.94 -24.91 -23.07
N ASP A 158 31.05 -24.18 -23.20
CA ASP A 158 32.29 -24.78 -23.70
C ASP A 158 32.84 -25.72 -22.62
N GLY A 159 33.10 -26.99 -22.98
CA GLY A 159 33.64 -27.97 -22.04
C GLY A 159 33.21 -29.42 -22.31
N SER A 160 33.21 -29.87 -23.57
CA SER A 160 33.28 -31.31 -23.88
C SER A 160 34.72 -31.61 -24.30
N GLY A 161 35.52 -32.04 -23.32
CA GLY A 161 36.89 -32.48 -23.50
C GLY A 161 36.97 -33.76 -24.34
N GLU A 162 38.02 -33.78 -25.16
CA GLU A 162 38.60 -34.93 -25.84
C GLU A 162 39.03 -36.06 -24.88
#